data_AF-A0A368V109-F1
#
_entry.id   AF-A0A368V109-F1
#
_cell.length_a   1.000
_cell.length_b   1.000
_cell.length_c   1.000
_cell.angle_alpha   90.00
_cell.angle_beta   90.00
_cell.angle_gamma   90.00
#
_symmetry.space_group_name_H-M   'P 1'
#
loop_
_entity.id
_entity.type
_entity.pdbx_description
1 polymer ?
#
loop_
_entity_poly.entity_id
_entity_poly.type
_entity_poly.pdbx_seq_one_letter_code
_entity_poly.pdbx_strand_id
1 'polypeptide(L)'
;MQSVLQPKLPNNPAWRAFQVAIETDYPAIGFYHARLDLYVISAVEVAEQEIGPEYHVSISKTKGPFSQPRRCSLAEAKLVCKQFGMEGAKEDNHSSIIRNYWMPVNESLIGIECECKDQEAVIREGDFEWRPLTQTNADRAKALQGGE
;
A
#
# COMPACT_ATOMS: atom_id res chain seq x y z
N MET A 1 9.08 -16.37 18.89
CA MET A 1 7.63 -16.68 18.83
C MET A 1 7.17 -16.19 17.46
N GLN A 2 6.69 -17.06 16.58
CA GLN A 2 6.19 -16.62 15.27
C GLN A 2 4.78 -16.04 15.48
N SER A 3 4.52 -14.83 14.99
CA SER A 3 3.18 -14.22 15.08
C SER A 3 2.12 -15.17 14.50
N VAL A 4 0.96 -15.29 15.14
CA VAL A 4 -0.16 -16.05 14.57
C VAL A 4 -0.73 -15.33 13.34
N LEU A 5 -0.63 -14.00 13.32
CA LEU A 5 -1.00 -13.19 12.17
C LEU A 5 0.14 -13.19 11.16
N GLN A 6 -0.13 -13.73 9.97
CA GLN A 6 0.80 -13.79 8.85
C GLN A 6 0.31 -12.87 7.72
N PRO A 7 1.22 -12.35 6.88
CA PRO A 7 0.83 -11.51 5.75
C PRO A 7 -0.06 -12.27 4.77
N LYS A 8 -0.84 -11.52 3.98
CA LYS A 8 -1.66 -12.12 2.93
C LYS A 8 -0.76 -12.73 1.85
N LEU A 9 -1.10 -13.94 1.44
CA LEU A 9 -0.46 -14.62 0.31
C LEU A 9 -1.34 -14.48 -0.93
N PRO A 10 -0.76 -14.30 -2.12
CA PRO A 10 -1.54 -14.28 -3.35
C PRO A 10 -2.13 -15.68 -3.64
N ASN A 11 -3.33 -15.71 -4.20
CA ASN A 11 -4.03 -16.92 -4.63
C ASN A 11 -3.64 -17.41 -6.04
N ASN A 12 -2.61 -16.82 -6.64
CA ASN A 12 -2.17 -17.11 -8.01
C ASN A 12 -0.69 -17.52 -8.03
N PRO A 13 -0.32 -18.67 -8.64
CA PRO A 13 1.06 -19.15 -8.65
C PRO A 13 2.01 -18.33 -9.54
N ALA A 14 1.51 -17.34 -10.29
CA ALA A 14 2.35 -16.44 -11.08
C ALA A 14 3.22 -15.51 -10.23
N TRP A 15 2.89 -15.34 -8.94
CA TRP A 15 3.67 -14.55 -8.00
C TRP A 15 4.87 -15.33 -7.47
N ARG A 16 6.04 -14.67 -7.47
CA ARG A 16 7.26 -15.21 -6.88
C ARG A 16 7.53 -14.52 -5.56
N ALA A 17 7.51 -15.28 -4.47
CA ALA A 17 7.84 -14.79 -3.15
C ALA A 17 9.34 -14.51 -3.00
N PHE A 18 9.69 -13.50 -2.22
CA PHE A 18 11.05 -13.24 -1.78
C PHE A 18 11.02 -12.59 -0.39
N GLN A 19 12.12 -12.74 0.34
CA GLN A 19 12.26 -12.12 1.65
C GLN A 19 12.50 -10.62 1.52
N VAL A 20 11.76 -9.83 2.28
CA VAL A 20 12.01 -8.40 2.45
C VAL A 20 12.79 -8.16 3.73
N ALA A 21 13.73 -7.22 3.68
CA ALA A 21 14.35 -6.70 4.89
C ALA A 21 13.38 -5.68 5.50
N ILE A 22 12.92 -5.94 6.71
CA ILE A 22 12.03 -5.08 7.49
C ILE A 22 12.56 -4.98 8.90
N GLU A 23 12.48 -3.76 9.46
CA GLU A 23 12.89 -3.43 10.83
C GLU A 23 11.68 -3.31 11.77
N THR A 24 10.58 -4.00 11.46
CA THR A 24 9.34 -3.97 12.26
C THR A 24 9.12 -5.30 12.97
N ASP A 25 8.35 -5.26 14.07
CA ASP A 25 8.02 -6.45 14.88
C ASP A 25 7.04 -7.42 14.19
N TYR A 26 6.51 -7.03 13.03
CA TYR A 26 5.50 -7.78 12.31
C TYR A 26 6.06 -8.39 11.01
N PRO A 27 5.57 -9.58 10.62
CA PRO A 27 6.06 -10.23 9.42
C PRO A 27 5.69 -9.44 8.16
N ALA A 28 6.58 -9.47 7.17
CA ALA A 28 6.31 -9.07 5.81
C ALA A 28 6.98 -10.01 4.82
N ILE A 29 6.41 -10.10 3.62
CA ILE A 29 6.91 -10.90 2.52
C ILE A 29 6.70 -10.14 1.22
N GLY A 30 7.70 -10.19 0.35
CA GLY A 30 7.62 -9.58 -0.96
C GLY A 30 7.16 -10.56 -2.02
N PHE A 31 6.47 -10.06 -3.05
CA PHE A 31 6.05 -10.82 -4.21
C PHE A 31 6.32 -10.05 -5.50
N TYR A 32 6.77 -10.76 -6.53
CA TYR A 32 6.99 -10.21 -7.85
C TYR A 32 6.20 -10.98 -8.92
N HIS A 33 5.47 -10.24 -9.76
CA HIS A 33 4.72 -10.79 -10.89
C HIS A 33 5.38 -10.38 -12.21
N ALA A 34 6.27 -11.25 -12.72
CA ALA A 34 7.14 -10.96 -13.86
C ALA A 34 6.40 -10.51 -15.14
N ARG A 35 5.19 -11.01 -15.39
CA ARG A 35 4.43 -10.64 -16.61
C ARG A 35 3.81 -9.25 -16.56
N LEU A 36 3.58 -8.72 -15.36
CA LEU A 36 2.89 -7.44 -15.14
C LEU A 36 3.85 -6.38 -14.62
N ASP A 37 5.11 -6.76 -14.38
CA ASP A 37 6.10 -5.94 -13.68
C ASP A 37 5.60 -5.46 -12.31
N LEU A 38 4.72 -6.20 -11.63
CA LEU A 38 4.19 -5.80 -10.32
C LEU A 38 5.07 -6.31 -9.19
N TYR A 39 5.34 -5.41 -8.24
CA TYR A 39 6.06 -5.68 -7.01
C TYR A 39 5.15 -5.34 -5.85
N VAL A 40 4.98 -6.29 -4.95
CA VAL A 40 4.08 -6.20 -3.81
C VAL A 40 4.85 -6.52 -2.54
N ILE A 41 4.72 -5.69 -1.52
CA ILE A 41 5.06 -6.06 -0.16
C ILE A 41 3.75 -6.30 0.56
N SER A 42 3.57 -7.50 1.12
CA SER A 42 2.46 -7.79 2.03
C SER A 42 2.99 -7.89 3.45
N ALA A 43 2.35 -7.19 4.37
CA ALA A 43 2.70 -7.15 5.78
C ALA A 43 1.45 -7.27 6.67
N VAL A 44 1.69 -7.51 7.96
CA VAL A 44 0.74 -7.18 9.02
C VAL A 44 1.34 -6.00 9.76
N GLU A 45 0.57 -4.98 10.10
CA GLU A 45 1.07 -3.80 10.83
C GLU A 45 0.00 -3.31 11.81
N VAL A 46 0.37 -2.42 12.72
CA VAL A 46 -0.57 -1.69 13.58
C VAL A 46 -0.32 -0.21 13.33
N ALA A 47 -1.00 0.34 12.31
CA ALA A 47 -0.88 1.75 11.97
C ALA A 47 -1.62 2.62 13.00
N GLU A 48 -2.82 2.20 13.37
CA GLU A 48 -3.66 2.82 14.40
C GLU A 48 -3.93 1.84 15.55
N GLN A 49 -3.65 2.24 16.79
CA GLN A 49 -3.80 1.36 17.95
C GLN A 49 -5.26 0.97 18.19
N GLU A 50 -6.18 1.87 17.87
CA GLU A 50 -7.63 1.75 18.05
C GLU A 50 -8.25 0.75 17.07
N ILE A 51 -7.73 0.67 15.85
CA ILE A 51 -8.13 -0.32 14.83
C ILE A 51 -7.49 -1.69 15.12
N GLY A 52 -6.25 -1.66 15.64
CA GLY A 52 -5.46 -2.85 15.92
C GLY A 52 -4.70 -3.34 14.69
N PRO A 53 -4.41 -4.65 14.58
CA PRO A 53 -3.67 -5.19 13.45
C PRO A 53 -4.41 -5.06 12.12
N GLU A 54 -3.68 -4.67 11.09
CA GLU A 54 -4.16 -4.52 9.72
C GLU A 54 -3.27 -5.28 8.75
N TYR A 55 -3.87 -5.85 7.72
CA TYR A 55 -3.15 -6.30 6.54
C TYR A 55 -2.79 -5.07 5.70
N HIS A 56 -1.51 -4.95 5.39
CA HIS A 56 -0.98 -3.88 4.55
C HIS A 56 -0.40 -4.46 3.27
N VAL A 57 -0.78 -3.90 2.13
CA VAL A 57 -0.20 -4.23 0.82
C VAL A 57 0.26 -2.96 0.12
N SER A 58 1.58 -2.88 -0.11
CA SER A 58 2.22 -1.83 -0.90
C SER A 58 2.50 -2.32 -2.32
N ILE A 59 2.06 -1.58 -3.34
CA ILE A 59 2.06 -2.00 -4.73
C ILE A 59 2.79 -0.99 -5.61
N SER A 60 3.72 -1.49 -6.41
CA SER A 60 4.43 -0.69 -7.42
C SER A 60 4.72 -1.49 -8.67
N LYS A 61 5.18 -0.81 -9.71
CA LYS A 61 5.78 -1.44 -10.89
C LYS A 61 7.30 -1.40 -10.80
N THR A 62 7.94 -2.53 -11.08
CA THR A 62 9.39 -2.65 -11.23
C THR A 62 9.72 -3.59 -12.39
N LYS A 63 10.69 -3.21 -13.22
CA LYS A 63 11.22 -4.06 -14.31
C LYS A 63 12.36 -4.98 -13.82
N GLY A 64 12.66 -4.98 -12.53
CA GLY A 64 13.72 -5.79 -11.94
C GLY A 64 14.40 -5.09 -10.75
N PRO A 65 15.36 -5.77 -10.09
CA PRO A 65 15.95 -5.31 -8.83
C PRO A 65 16.72 -3.99 -8.91
N PHE A 66 17.09 -3.53 -10.12
CA PHE A 66 17.84 -2.29 -10.33
C PHE A 66 16.99 -1.16 -10.94
N SER A 67 15.69 -1.39 -11.17
CA SER A 67 14.83 -0.34 -11.73
C SER A 67 14.17 0.47 -10.63
N GLN A 68 14.07 1.77 -10.86
CA GLN A 68 13.30 2.66 -9.99
C GLN A 68 11.81 2.24 -10.00
N PRO A 69 11.14 2.24 -8.84
CA PRO A 69 9.73 1.93 -8.77
C PRO A 69 8.92 2.95 -9.57
N ARG A 70 7.84 2.49 -10.18
CA ARG A 70 6.87 3.31 -10.91
C ARG A 70 5.48 3.04 -10.37
N ARG A 71 4.56 3.99 -10.59
CA ARG A 71 3.14 3.80 -10.24
C ARG A 71 2.58 2.57 -10.94
N CYS A 72 1.80 1.79 -10.20
CA CYS A 72 0.81 0.91 -10.80
C CYS A 72 -0.49 1.71 -11.03
N SER A 73 -1.24 1.32 -12.05
CA SER A 73 -2.59 1.83 -12.28
C SER A 73 -3.56 1.34 -11.20
N LEU A 74 -4.67 2.05 -11.03
CA LEU A 74 -5.75 1.64 -10.14
C LEU A 74 -6.32 0.26 -10.53
N ALA A 75 -6.38 -0.05 -11.83
CA ALA A 75 -6.84 -1.34 -12.31
C ALA A 75 -5.89 -2.48 -11.90
N GLU A 76 -4.59 -2.28 -12.01
CA GLU A 76 -3.58 -3.23 -11.53
C GLU A 76 -3.66 -3.40 -10.01
N ALA A 77 -3.82 -2.32 -9.26
CA ALA A 77 -3.95 -2.37 -7.81
C ALA A 77 -5.19 -3.15 -7.35
N LYS A 78 -6.34 -2.94 -8.00
CA LYS A 78 -7.57 -3.73 -7.75
C LYS A 78 -7.37 -5.22 -8.05
N LEU A 79 -6.64 -5.54 -9.12
CA LEU A 79 -6.28 -6.93 -9.43
C LEU A 79 -5.42 -7.54 -8.31
N VAL A 80 -4.42 -6.83 -7.81
CA VAL A 80 -3.60 -7.28 -6.68
C VAL A 80 -4.47 -7.48 -5.44
N CYS A 81 -5.29 -6.50 -5.06
CA CYS A 81 -6.17 -6.62 -3.88
C CYS A 81 -7.04 -7.88 -3.96
N LYS A 82 -7.65 -8.15 -5.13
CA LYS A 82 -8.40 -9.38 -5.36
C LYS A 82 -7.57 -10.66 -5.21
N GLN A 83 -6.34 -10.67 -5.73
CA GLN A 83 -5.47 -11.85 -5.63
C GLN A 83 -4.95 -12.09 -4.22
N PHE A 84 -4.88 -11.06 -3.38
CA PHE A 84 -4.47 -11.16 -1.98
C PHE A 84 -5.67 -11.25 -1.01
N GLY A 85 -6.91 -11.29 -1.52
CA GLY A 85 -8.13 -11.36 -0.70
C GLY A 85 -8.34 -10.10 0.15
N MET A 86 -8.11 -8.93 -0.46
CA MET A 86 -8.13 -7.60 0.15
C MET A 86 -9.12 -6.66 -0.57
N GLU A 87 -10.21 -7.16 -1.13
CA GLU A 87 -11.19 -6.33 -1.87
C GLU A 87 -11.90 -5.28 -0.99
N GLY A 88 -11.90 -5.46 0.34
CA GLY A 88 -12.41 -4.48 1.31
C GLY A 88 -11.37 -3.47 1.80
N ALA A 89 -10.12 -3.56 1.33
CA ALA A 89 -9.05 -2.67 1.77
C ALA A 89 -9.26 -1.23 1.28
N LYS A 90 -8.82 -0.27 2.09
CA LYS A 90 -8.83 1.15 1.75
C LYS A 90 -7.48 1.60 1.26
N GLU A 91 -7.49 2.40 0.19
CA GLU A 91 -6.28 3.01 -0.36
C GLU A 91 -5.90 4.23 0.48
N ASP A 92 -4.66 4.26 0.94
CA ASP A 92 -4.10 5.39 1.67
C ASP A 92 -2.61 5.58 1.37
N ASN A 93 -2.33 6.47 0.42
CA ASN A 93 -1.00 6.63 -0.16
C ASN A 93 -0.28 7.82 0.45
N HIS A 94 0.78 7.54 1.19
CA HIS A 94 1.72 8.56 1.67
C HIS A 94 2.98 8.73 0.81
N SER A 95 2.98 8.06 -0.36
CA SER A 95 4.03 8.12 -1.37
C SER A 95 3.46 8.63 -2.68
N SER A 96 4.26 9.37 -3.44
CA SER A 96 3.91 9.78 -4.80
C SER A 96 4.05 8.65 -5.84
N ILE A 97 4.41 7.42 -5.46
CA ILE A 97 4.70 6.32 -6.39
C ILE A 97 3.96 5.04 -6.01
N ILE A 98 3.99 4.68 -4.73
CA ILE A 98 3.50 3.39 -4.24
C ILE A 98 2.03 3.52 -3.88
N ARG A 99 1.20 2.56 -4.29
CA ARG A 99 -0.16 2.44 -3.77
C ARG A 99 -0.17 1.54 -2.54
N ASN A 100 -0.69 2.04 -1.43
CA ASN A 100 -0.82 1.29 -0.19
C ASN A 100 -2.29 1.02 0.10
N TYR A 101 -2.58 -0.23 0.48
CA TYR A 101 -3.91 -0.67 0.85
C TYR A 101 -3.88 -1.27 2.25
N TRP A 102 -4.83 -0.83 3.07
CA TRP A 102 -4.96 -1.19 4.48
C TRP A 102 -6.29 -1.90 4.69
N MET A 103 -6.27 -3.02 5.41
CA MET A 103 -7.47 -3.77 5.74
C MET A 103 -7.38 -4.32 7.16
N PRO A 104 -8.28 -3.90 8.07
CA PRO A 104 -8.31 -4.45 9.41
C PRO A 104 -8.38 -5.97 9.44
N VAL A 105 -7.63 -6.59 10.34
CA VAL A 105 -7.76 -8.01 10.65
C VAL A 105 -9.12 -8.27 11.31
N ASN A 106 -9.63 -7.31 12.08
CA ASN A 106 -10.98 -7.36 12.61
C ASN A 106 -11.99 -7.10 11.47
N GLU A 107 -12.69 -8.16 11.05
CA GLU A 107 -13.64 -8.11 9.94
C GLU A 107 -14.77 -7.09 10.12
N SER A 108 -15.17 -6.80 11.36
CA SER A 108 -16.22 -5.80 11.65
C SER A 108 -15.80 -4.36 11.33
N LEU A 109 -14.51 -4.12 11.17
CA LEU A 109 -13.93 -2.80 10.87
C LEU A 109 -13.52 -2.67 9.40
N ILE A 110 -13.69 -3.72 8.58
CA ILE A 110 -13.33 -3.66 7.17
C ILE A 110 -14.11 -2.55 6.48
N GLY A 111 -13.36 -1.66 5.80
CA GLY A 111 -13.90 -0.51 5.09
C GLY A 111 -13.99 0.77 5.91
N ILE A 112 -13.51 0.78 7.16
CA ILE A 112 -13.23 2.01 7.90
C ILE A 112 -12.16 2.83 7.17
N GLU A 113 -12.34 4.15 7.14
CA GLU A 113 -11.34 5.09 6.59
C GLU A 113 -10.57 5.72 7.77
N CYS A 114 -9.28 6.00 7.60
CA CYS A 114 -8.49 6.74 8.58
C CYS A 114 -9.10 8.13 8.81
N GLU A 115 -9.24 8.54 10.07
CA GLU A 115 -9.72 9.89 10.43
C GLU A 115 -8.79 11.00 9.90
N CYS A 116 -7.50 10.69 9.72
CA CYS A 116 -6.48 11.57 9.17
C CYS A 116 -6.77 12.01 7.73
N LYS A 117 -7.49 11.18 6.95
CA LYS A 117 -7.63 11.32 5.51
C LYS A 117 -8.33 12.62 5.08
N ASP A 118 -9.25 13.10 5.92
CA ASP A 118 -10.01 14.35 5.72
C ASP A 118 -9.22 15.60 6.12
N GLN A 119 -8.15 15.43 6.92
CA GLN A 119 -7.34 16.54 7.43
C GLN A 119 -6.08 16.79 6.57
N GLU A 120 -5.66 15.78 5.81
CA GLU A 120 -4.45 15.82 5.01
C GLU A 120 -4.65 16.46 3.62
N ALA A 121 -3.62 17.16 3.14
CA ALA A 121 -3.65 17.72 1.79
C ALA A 121 -3.56 16.62 0.74
N VAL A 122 -4.44 16.68 -0.27
CA VAL A 122 -4.56 15.66 -1.30
C VAL A 122 -3.99 16.14 -2.63
N ILE A 123 -3.10 15.35 -3.22
CA ILE A 123 -2.60 15.54 -4.59
C ILE A 123 -3.23 14.48 -5.49
N ARG A 124 -3.79 14.92 -6.62
CA ARG A 124 -4.43 14.05 -7.62
C ARG A 124 -3.73 14.18 -8.96
N GLU A 125 -3.31 13.04 -9.50
CA GLU A 125 -2.58 12.95 -10.76
C GLU A 125 -3.09 11.74 -11.55
N GLY A 126 -4.07 11.98 -12.43
CA GLY A 126 -4.74 10.91 -13.18
C GLY A 126 -5.56 10.01 -12.25
N ASP A 127 -5.25 8.71 -12.24
CA ASP A 127 -5.92 7.72 -11.39
C ASP A 127 -5.26 7.53 -10.01
N PHE A 128 -4.26 8.35 -9.69
CA PHE A 128 -3.45 8.24 -8.47
C PHE A 128 -3.70 9.43 -7.55
N GLU A 129 -4.02 9.12 -6.29
CA GLU A 129 -4.21 10.10 -5.21
C GLU A 129 -3.17 9.83 -4.11
N TRP A 130 -2.55 10.87 -3.57
CA TRP A 130 -1.62 10.73 -2.44
C TRP A 130 -1.58 11.93 -1.52
N ARG A 131 -1.18 11.69 -0.27
CA ARG A 131 -1.14 12.64 0.85
C ARG A 131 0.28 12.73 1.41
N PRO A 132 0.93 13.90 1.39
CA PRO A 132 2.28 14.00 1.92
C PRO A 132 2.30 13.99 3.46
N LEU A 133 3.20 13.19 4.07
CA LEU A 133 3.28 12.97 5.53
C LEU A 133 3.58 14.20 6.42
N THR A 134 3.95 15.35 5.85
CA THR A 134 4.33 16.53 6.66
C THR A 134 3.69 17.79 6.14
N GLN A 135 3.42 18.75 7.05
CA GLN A 135 2.93 20.09 6.70
C GLN A 135 3.82 20.75 5.66
N THR A 136 5.14 20.62 5.77
CA THR A 136 6.11 21.10 4.77
C THR A 136 5.89 20.48 3.39
N ASN A 137 5.62 19.17 3.33
CA ASN A 137 5.36 18.49 2.06
C ASN A 137 3.97 18.85 1.50
N ALA A 138 2.98 19.08 2.36
CA ALA A 138 1.65 19.58 2.00
C ALA A 138 1.70 21.03 1.47
N ASP A 139 2.53 21.89 2.07
CA ASP A 139 2.72 23.27 1.63
C ASP A 139 3.45 23.32 0.28
N ARG A 140 4.46 22.46 0.08
CA ARG A 140 5.12 22.28 -1.23
C ARG A 140 4.15 21.79 -2.31
N ALA A 141 3.27 20.85 -1.95
CA ALA A 141 2.24 20.33 -2.85
C ALA A 141 1.26 21.43 -3.30
N LYS A 142 0.80 22.27 -2.37
CA LYS A 142 -0.07 23.42 -2.67
C LYS A 142 0.63 24.44 -3.57
N ALA A 143 1.91 24.73 -3.32
CA ALA A 143 2.69 25.65 -4.15
C ALA A 143 2.84 25.17 -5.61
N LEU A 144 2.95 23.86 -5.84
CA LEU A 144 3.03 23.27 -7.18
C LEU A 144 1.70 23.26 -7.94
N GLN A 145 0.56 23.36 -7.24
CA GLN A 145 -0.78 23.42 -7.85
C GLN A 145 -1.21 24.86 -8.20
N GLY A 146 -0.56 25.89 -7.64
CA GLY A 146 -0.94 27.30 -7.79
C GLY A 146 -0.11 28.10 -8.81
N GLY A 147 0.71 27.46 -9.64
CA GLY A 147 1.50 28.11 -10.67
C GLY A 147 0.83 28.05 -12.05
N GLU A 148 0.01 29.07 -12.35
CA GLU A 148 -0.29 29.49 -13.73
C GLU A 148 0.82 30.39 -14.29
#